data_AF-A0A970CYG1-F1
#
_entry.id   AF-A0A970CYG1-F1
#
_cell.length_a   1.000
_cell.length_b   1.000
_cell.length_c   1.000
_cell.angle_alpha   90.00
_cell.angle_beta   90.00
_cell.angle_gamma   90.00
#
_symmetry.space_group_name_H-M   'P 1'
#
loop_
_entity.id
_entity.type
_entity.pdbx_description
1 polymer ?
#
loop_
_entity_poly.entity_id
_entity_poly.type
_entity_poly.pdbx_seq_one_letter_code
_entity_poly.pdbx_strand_id
1 'polypeptide(L)'
;MEKVSDESIEMLSKKRVILDNINSSVNSLKEDIDLASENNESLQEYSGLIYKAVEYIKNISEQTNLLALNAAIEAARAGEAGRGFAVVADEVRKLAIETQSATKEIEDVVNNVTSKIMDSNNAMIQCKDRMLQVEDIAKETTIIINSMEDNIEEIRNYTQKLMDMSQKQDNAINEIEYAMDEVATTVQNTSYATNESINLINNQQIKNNEIIEFSNKLSEMAEELQIIATNYKGDNEIIFGVNPFTVPLQIKENYVPLIEEICRKIGYVARTIIVRDYEALADAVGRGVIDVGWFSPFAYVNAHKKYNVKPIVTPRVNGKISYNGYIITRKDSGLNTLDDLTGKHFGYVDPNSASGYLFAKDLMEERGIDPERHFSKISFLGNHQNVINSVLNGYIDGGATYDEALDYAEQIGLNVRQLNVISRTVDIPKDALATRPDMDEELMAKLKKAFVSLQKNDIIYIETPVDGFVETNDEAYEIIRKIM
;
A
#
# COMPACT_ATOMS: atom_id res chain seq x y z
N MET A 1 -18.03 -16.97 39.37
CA MET A 1 -19.06 -15.93 39.16
C MET A 1 -20.44 -16.44 39.53
N GLU A 2 -20.82 -17.65 39.15
CA GLU A 2 -22.09 -18.29 39.54
C GLU A 2 -22.36 -18.25 41.06
N LYS A 3 -21.36 -18.66 41.87
CA LYS A 3 -21.41 -18.55 43.34
C LYS A 3 -21.70 -17.14 43.87
N VAL A 4 -21.18 -16.10 43.22
CA VAL A 4 -21.39 -14.70 43.62
C VAL A 4 -22.81 -14.24 43.28
N SER A 5 -23.36 -14.73 42.16
CA SER A 5 -24.76 -14.49 41.80
C SER A 5 -25.72 -15.13 42.80
N ASP A 6 -25.44 -16.35 43.23
CA ASP A 6 -26.25 -17.07 44.22
C ASP A 6 -26.22 -16.38 45.59
N GLU A 7 -25.02 -16.00 46.04
CA GLU A 7 -24.85 -15.22 47.28
C GLU A 7 -25.60 -13.88 47.22
N SER A 8 -25.61 -13.22 46.05
CA SER A 8 -26.32 -11.95 45.87
C SER A 8 -27.85 -12.12 45.91
N ILE A 9 -28.39 -13.18 45.30
CA ILE A 9 -29.82 -13.52 45.38
C ILE A 9 -30.22 -13.86 46.82
N GLU A 10 -29.39 -14.63 47.53
CA GLU A 10 -29.63 -14.94 48.94
C GLU A 10 -29.62 -13.67 49.82
N MET A 11 -28.73 -12.73 49.51
CA MET A 11 -28.67 -11.46 50.25
C MET A 11 -29.90 -10.58 49.98
N LEU A 12 -30.42 -10.56 48.74
CA LEU A 12 -31.65 -9.83 48.41
C LEU A 12 -32.89 -10.44 49.07
N SER A 13 -32.98 -11.77 49.14
CA SER A 13 -34.07 -12.44 49.84
C SER A 13 -34.06 -12.12 51.34
N LYS A 14 -32.88 -12.12 51.99
CA LYS A 14 -32.73 -11.67 53.38
C LYS A 14 -33.17 -10.22 53.57
N LYS A 15 -32.84 -9.32 52.62
CA LYS A 15 -33.27 -7.92 52.67
C LYS A 15 -34.79 -7.75 52.55
N ARG A 16 -35.48 -8.57 51.73
CA ARG A 16 -36.95 -8.59 51.68
C ARG A 16 -37.56 -8.94 53.03
N VAL A 17 -37.04 -9.98 53.69
CA VAL A 17 -37.52 -10.37 55.03
C VAL A 17 -37.36 -9.23 56.04
N ILE A 18 -36.24 -8.50 55.97
CA ILE A 18 -36.03 -7.32 56.82
C ILE A 18 -37.06 -6.22 56.52
N LEU A 19 -37.39 -5.98 55.25
CA LEU A 19 -38.40 -4.99 54.83
C LEU A 19 -39.81 -5.36 55.29
N ASP A 20 -40.18 -6.64 55.20
CA ASP A 20 -41.46 -7.12 55.71
C ASP A 20 -41.57 -6.92 57.22
N ASN A 21 -40.48 -7.16 57.95
CA ASN A 21 -40.41 -6.88 59.38
C ASN A 21 -40.54 -5.38 59.69
N ILE A 22 -39.90 -4.50 58.90
CA ILE A 22 -40.05 -3.04 59.03
C ILE A 22 -41.50 -2.62 58.83
N ASN A 23 -42.16 -3.10 57.77
CA ASN A 23 -43.57 -2.80 57.51
C ASN A 23 -44.48 -3.28 58.64
N SER A 24 -44.23 -4.47 59.17
CA SER A 24 -44.95 -5.00 60.33
C SER A 24 -44.76 -4.11 61.58
N SER A 25 -43.52 -3.72 61.89
CA SER A 25 -43.23 -2.82 63.01
C SER A 25 -43.86 -1.44 62.85
N VAL A 26 -43.88 -0.88 61.63
CA VAL A 26 -44.58 0.38 61.33
C VAL A 26 -46.08 0.23 61.53
N ASN A 27 -46.69 -0.91 61.23
CA ASN A 27 -48.12 -1.10 61.50
C ASN A 27 -48.40 -1.19 63.01
N SER A 28 -47.61 -1.96 63.77
CA SER A 28 -47.77 -2.02 65.23
C SER A 28 -47.56 -0.66 65.92
N LEU A 29 -46.57 0.13 65.49
CA LEU A 29 -46.37 1.47 66.05
C LEU A 29 -47.56 2.42 65.75
N LYS A 30 -48.30 2.22 64.63
CA LYS A 30 -49.48 3.05 64.30
C LYS A 30 -50.58 2.74 65.31
N GLU A 31 -50.80 1.46 65.58
CA GLU A 31 -51.74 0.98 66.60
C GLU A 31 -51.37 1.52 67.98
N ASP A 32 -50.09 1.45 68.38
CA ASP A 32 -49.62 1.97 69.67
C ASP A 32 -49.83 3.49 69.81
N ILE A 33 -49.60 4.26 68.74
CA ILE A 33 -49.83 5.72 68.74
C ILE A 33 -51.32 6.04 68.81
N ASP A 34 -52.16 5.34 68.06
CA ASP A 34 -53.60 5.57 68.06
C ASP A 34 -54.17 5.26 69.47
N LEU A 35 -53.73 4.15 70.11
CA LEU A 35 -54.08 3.83 71.51
C LEU A 35 -53.58 4.90 72.50
N ALA A 36 -52.36 5.40 72.32
CA ALA A 36 -51.82 6.44 73.19
C ALA A 36 -52.59 7.77 73.05
N SER A 37 -53.06 8.09 71.83
CA SER A 37 -53.90 9.25 71.55
C SER A 37 -55.27 9.12 72.25
N GLU A 38 -55.91 7.95 72.18
CA GLU A 38 -57.17 7.67 72.88
C GLU A 38 -57.03 7.81 74.41
N ASN A 39 -55.91 7.34 74.98
CA ASN A 39 -55.62 7.51 76.40
C ASN A 39 -55.43 8.98 76.79
N ASN A 40 -54.76 9.78 75.96
CA ASN A 40 -54.60 11.21 76.18
C ASN A 40 -55.94 11.96 76.09
N GLU A 41 -56.82 11.60 75.15
CA GLU A 41 -58.18 12.16 75.07
C GLU A 41 -58.97 11.87 76.36
N SER A 42 -58.88 10.63 76.87
CA SER A 42 -59.51 10.25 78.14
C SER A 42 -58.92 11.06 79.32
N LEU A 43 -57.60 11.22 79.39
CA LEU A 43 -56.94 12.03 80.42
C LEU A 43 -57.32 13.51 80.35
N GLN A 44 -57.52 14.04 79.14
CA GLN A 44 -57.97 15.41 78.91
C GLN A 44 -59.39 15.60 79.45
N GLU A 45 -60.27 14.63 79.23
CA GLU A 45 -61.63 14.62 79.77
C GLU A 45 -61.63 14.58 81.30
N TYR A 46 -60.88 13.65 81.91
CA TYR A 46 -60.76 13.55 83.37
C TYR A 46 -60.16 14.81 83.98
N SER A 47 -59.14 15.41 83.35
CA SER A 47 -58.54 16.67 83.82
C SER A 47 -59.55 17.81 83.78
N GLY A 48 -60.40 17.87 82.75
CA GLY A 48 -61.51 18.83 82.67
C GLY A 48 -62.58 18.64 83.75
N LEU A 49 -62.88 17.39 84.13
CA LEU A 49 -63.79 17.09 85.25
C LEU A 49 -63.18 17.53 86.60
N ILE A 50 -61.90 17.27 86.82
CA ILE A 50 -61.19 17.71 88.02
C ILE A 50 -61.16 19.24 88.09
N TYR A 51 -60.89 19.93 86.98
CA TYR A 51 -60.93 21.40 86.93
C TYR A 51 -62.27 21.96 87.41
N LYS A 52 -63.39 21.43 86.90
CA LYS A 52 -64.75 21.81 87.33
C LYS A 52 -64.99 21.55 88.82
N ALA A 53 -64.50 20.42 89.35
CA ALA A 53 -64.62 20.11 90.76
C ALA A 53 -63.80 21.07 91.65
N VAL A 54 -62.57 21.40 91.24
CA VAL A 54 -61.70 22.37 91.94
C VAL A 54 -62.33 23.77 91.93
N GLU A 55 -62.88 24.21 90.80
CA GLU A 55 -63.62 25.47 90.68
C GLU A 55 -64.83 25.51 91.64
N TYR A 56 -65.57 24.42 91.74
CA TYR A 56 -66.69 24.30 92.67
C TYR A 56 -66.25 24.38 94.14
N ILE A 57 -65.16 23.69 94.53
CA ILE A 57 -64.61 23.75 95.90
C ILE A 57 -64.10 25.16 96.22
N LYS A 58 -63.42 25.82 95.26
CA LYS A 58 -62.96 27.20 95.40
C LYS A 58 -64.14 28.14 95.68
N ASN A 59 -65.23 28.02 94.92
CA ASN A 59 -66.46 28.79 95.13
C ASN A 59 -67.08 28.54 96.51
N ILE A 60 -67.16 27.27 96.96
CA ILE A 60 -67.64 26.93 98.31
C ILE A 60 -66.75 27.57 99.38
N SER A 61 -65.44 27.52 99.18
CA SER A 61 -64.49 28.05 100.15
C SER A 61 -64.53 29.58 100.22
N GLU A 62 -64.72 30.27 99.10
CA GLU A 62 -64.99 31.73 99.05
C GLU A 62 -66.27 32.10 99.79
N GLN A 63 -67.36 31.35 99.57
CA GLN A 63 -68.61 31.53 100.31
C GLN A 63 -68.44 31.27 101.80
N THR A 64 -67.71 30.21 102.17
CA THR A 64 -67.45 29.84 103.57
C THR A 64 -66.60 30.90 104.27
N ASN A 65 -65.59 31.45 103.59
CA ASN A 65 -64.78 32.56 104.07
C ASN A 65 -65.63 33.83 104.31
N LEU A 66 -66.56 34.14 103.40
CA LEU A 66 -67.50 35.26 103.56
C LEU A 66 -68.49 35.03 104.72
N LEU A 67 -69.02 33.81 104.86
CA LEU A 67 -69.90 33.44 105.98
C LEU A 67 -69.15 33.54 107.32
N ALA A 68 -67.91 33.07 107.38
CA ALA A 68 -67.07 33.14 108.57
C ALA A 68 -66.71 34.60 108.93
N LEU A 69 -66.45 35.45 107.93
CA LEU A 69 -66.25 36.89 108.13
C LEU A 69 -67.49 37.55 108.72
N ASN A 70 -68.68 37.27 108.16
CA ASN A 70 -69.94 37.79 108.69
C ASN A 70 -70.19 37.30 110.13
N ALA A 71 -69.89 36.03 110.42
CA ALA A 71 -70.01 35.47 111.76
C ALA A 71 -69.02 36.11 112.76
N ALA A 72 -67.78 36.40 112.34
CA ALA A 72 -66.80 37.10 113.16
C ALA A 72 -67.23 38.55 113.49
N ILE A 73 -67.82 39.25 112.51
CA ILE A 73 -68.40 40.59 112.71
C ILE A 73 -69.53 40.55 113.74
N GLU A 74 -70.46 39.61 113.62
CA GLU A 74 -71.61 39.50 114.55
C GLU A 74 -71.17 39.04 115.95
N ALA A 75 -70.15 38.17 116.04
CA ALA A 75 -69.53 37.78 117.31
C ALA A 75 -68.85 38.95 118.03
N ALA A 76 -68.17 39.84 117.29
CA ALA A 76 -67.61 41.07 117.84
C ALA A 76 -68.70 42.05 118.32
N ARG A 77 -69.85 42.07 117.64
CA ARG A 77 -71.02 42.90 117.96
C ARG A 77 -71.72 42.47 119.26
N ALA A 78 -71.68 41.18 119.59
CA ALA A 78 -72.27 40.60 120.80
C ALA A 78 -71.44 40.77 122.09
N GLY A 79 -70.24 41.39 122.03
CA GLY A 79 -69.42 41.70 123.20
C GLY A 79 -68.92 40.46 123.95
N GLU A 80 -69.01 40.45 125.30
CA GLU A 80 -68.54 39.32 126.14
C GLU A 80 -69.26 38.00 125.84
N ALA A 81 -70.54 38.03 125.41
CA ALA A 81 -71.32 36.83 125.08
C ALA A 81 -70.89 36.17 123.75
N GLY A 82 -70.25 36.92 122.86
CA GLY A 82 -69.82 36.45 121.53
C GLY A 82 -68.42 35.84 121.45
N ARG A 83 -67.63 35.89 122.55
CA ARG A 83 -66.21 35.46 122.54
C ARG A 83 -65.99 34.03 122.03
N GLY A 84 -66.81 33.07 122.46
CA GLY A 84 -66.71 31.67 122.01
C GLY A 84 -67.03 31.52 120.52
N PHE A 85 -68.00 32.28 120.01
CA PHE A 85 -68.38 32.29 118.59
C PHE A 85 -67.30 32.95 117.71
N ALA A 86 -66.63 34.00 118.19
CA ALA A 86 -65.56 34.67 117.46
C ALA A 86 -64.39 33.72 117.16
N VAL A 87 -63.99 32.88 118.14
CA VAL A 87 -62.92 31.89 117.96
C VAL A 87 -63.29 30.86 116.89
N VAL A 88 -64.53 30.35 116.90
CA VAL A 88 -65.01 29.40 115.89
C VAL A 88 -65.07 30.04 114.51
N ALA A 89 -65.54 31.29 114.41
CA ALA A 89 -65.59 32.01 113.15
C ALA A 89 -64.19 32.27 112.56
N ASP A 90 -63.21 32.64 113.37
CA ASP A 90 -61.82 32.79 112.92
C ASP A 90 -61.20 31.46 112.47
N GLU A 91 -61.50 30.34 113.16
CA GLU A 91 -61.02 29.00 112.77
C GLU A 91 -61.63 28.54 111.43
N VAL A 92 -62.94 28.75 111.24
CA VAL A 92 -63.63 28.46 109.97
C VAL A 92 -63.09 29.35 108.84
N ARG A 93 -62.82 30.62 109.12
CA ARG A 93 -62.21 31.55 108.15
C ARG A 93 -60.83 31.08 107.73
N LYS A 94 -60.00 30.66 108.69
CA LYS A 94 -58.66 30.13 108.43
C LYS A 94 -58.73 28.85 107.58
N LEU A 95 -59.60 27.90 107.92
CA LEU A 95 -59.83 26.68 107.13
C LEU A 95 -60.28 26.97 105.70
N ALA A 96 -61.13 27.98 105.51
CA ALA A 96 -61.56 28.41 104.18
C ALA A 96 -60.37 29.00 103.37
N ILE A 97 -59.55 29.87 103.97
CA ILE A 97 -58.34 30.40 103.32
C ILE A 97 -57.36 29.26 102.98
N GLU A 98 -57.12 28.33 103.89
CA GLU A 98 -56.28 27.13 103.63
C GLU A 98 -56.85 26.28 102.49
N THR A 99 -58.18 26.11 102.43
CA THR A 99 -58.86 25.38 101.33
C THR A 99 -58.75 26.12 100.00
N GLN A 100 -58.81 27.46 99.98
CA GLN A 100 -58.57 28.26 98.77
C GLN A 100 -57.12 28.12 98.28
N SER A 101 -56.15 28.12 99.20
CA SER A 101 -54.75 27.88 98.86
C SER A 101 -54.55 26.48 98.27
N ALA A 102 -55.09 25.45 98.91
CA ALA A 102 -55.00 24.07 98.44
C ALA A 102 -55.68 23.88 97.07
N THR A 103 -56.86 24.46 96.85
CA THR A 103 -57.53 24.42 95.54
C THR A 103 -56.76 25.16 94.46
N LYS A 104 -56.05 26.24 94.80
CA LYS A 104 -55.16 26.93 93.86
C LYS A 104 -53.98 26.06 93.43
N GLU A 105 -53.36 25.34 94.37
CA GLU A 105 -52.29 24.38 94.05
C GLU A 105 -52.79 23.26 93.12
N ILE A 106 -53.99 22.71 93.38
CA ILE A 106 -54.59 21.68 92.51
C ILE A 106 -54.90 22.25 91.13
N GLU A 107 -55.43 23.47 91.02
CA GLU A 107 -55.68 24.15 89.75
C GLU A 107 -54.39 24.23 88.92
N ASP A 108 -53.27 24.62 89.54
CA ASP A 108 -51.98 24.72 88.87
C ASP A 108 -51.45 23.34 88.42
N VAL A 109 -51.67 22.28 89.22
CA VAL A 109 -51.36 20.90 88.81
C VAL A 109 -52.20 20.45 87.61
N VAL A 110 -53.51 20.71 87.60
CA VAL A 110 -54.42 20.34 86.50
C VAL A 110 -54.06 21.06 85.20
N ASN A 111 -53.70 22.35 85.30
CA ASN A 111 -53.21 23.13 84.16
C ASN A 111 -51.91 22.53 83.60
N ASN A 112 -50.97 22.13 84.46
CA ASN A 112 -49.74 21.47 84.05
C ASN A 112 -50.00 20.10 83.38
N VAL A 113 -50.93 19.29 83.91
CA VAL A 113 -51.32 18.02 83.31
C VAL A 113 -51.93 18.25 81.92
N THR A 114 -52.86 19.19 81.80
CA THR A 114 -53.48 19.55 80.52
C THR A 114 -52.45 20.00 79.49
N SER A 115 -51.50 20.85 79.90
CA SER A 115 -50.39 21.26 79.03
C SER A 115 -49.53 20.07 78.58
N LYS A 116 -49.26 19.11 79.48
CA LYS A 116 -48.47 17.91 79.15
C LYS A 116 -49.21 16.95 78.22
N ILE A 117 -50.54 16.86 78.32
CA ILE A 117 -51.36 16.11 77.37
C ILE A 117 -51.29 16.75 75.97
N MET A 118 -51.36 18.08 75.87
CA MET A 118 -51.19 18.78 74.59
C MET A 118 -49.80 18.55 73.98
N ASP A 119 -48.74 18.63 74.78
CA ASP A 119 -47.37 18.31 74.33
C ASP A 119 -47.29 16.86 73.80
N SER A 120 -47.92 15.92 74.52
CA SER A 120 -47.95 14.49 74.17
C SER A 120 -48.70 14.23 72.86
N ASN A 121 -49.87 14.85 72.66
CA ASN A 121 -50.61 14.75 71.40
C ASN A 121 -49.84 15.34 70.21
N ASN A 122 -49.18 16.47 70.39
CA ASN A 122 -48.32 17.04 69.33
C ASN A 122 -47.17 16.09 68.98
N ALA A 123 -46.55 15.45 69.97
CA ALA A 123 -45.51 14.44 69.72
C ALA A 123 -46.06 13.22 68.98
N MET A 124 -47.28 12.77 69.29
CA MET A 124 -47.94 11.66 68.60
C MET A 124 -48.24 11.98 67.13
N ILE A 125 -48.71 13.20 66.83
CA ILE A 125 -48.92 13.65 65.44
C ILE A 125 -47.59 13.62 64.66
N GLN A 126 -46.51 14.15 65.25
CA GLN A 126 -45.19 14.10 64.63
C GLN A 126 -44.69 12.67 64.42
N CYS A 127 -44.95 11.76 65.35
CA CYS A 127 -44.62 10.34 65.17
C CYS A 127 -45.43 9.74 64.01
N LYS A 128 -46.73 10.03 63.89
CA LYS A 128 -47.57 9.56 62.79
C LYS A 128 -47.03 10.01 61.42
N ASP A 129 -46.62 11.27 61.30
CA ASP A 129 -45.99 11.78 60.07
C ASP A 129 -44.67 11.07 59.75
N ARG A 130 -43.81 10.87 60.75
CA ARG A 130 -42.55 10.12 60.58
C ARG A 130 -42.79 8.69 60.13
N MET A 131 -43.86 8.06 60.60
CA MET A 131 -44.20 6.71 60.21
C MET A 131 -44.66 6.59 58.77
N LEU A 132 -45.40 7.58 58.26
CA LEU A 132 -45.74 7.66 56.83
C LEU A 132 -44.47 7.78 55.98
N GLN A 133 -43.51 8.60 56.41
CA GLN A 133 -42.21 8.71 55.72
C GLN A 133 -41.44 7.37 55.71
N VAL A 134 -41.42 6.63 56.83
CA VAL A 134 -40.77 5.31 56.89
C VAL A 134 -41.46 4.32 55.95
N GLU A 135 -42.79 4.35 55.88
CA GLU A 135 -43.57 3.50 54.97
C GLU A 135 -43.25 3.80 53.49
N ASP A 136 -43.10 5.06 53.12
CA ASP A 136 -42.73 5.46 51.75
C ASP A 136 -41.30 5.02 51.41
N ILE A 137 -40.35 5.22 52.33
CA ILE A 137 -38.97 4.73 52.15
C ILE A 137 -38.94 3.21 52.00
N ALA A 138 -39.75 2.48 52.77
CA ALA A 138 -39.84 1.03 52.67
C ALA A 138 -40.37 0.60 51.28
N LYS A 139 -41.39 1.28 50.75
CA LYS A 139 -41.91 1.03 49.39
C LYS A 139 -40.86 1.29 48.32
N GLU A 140 -40.16 2.41 48.39
CA GLU A 140 -39.07 2.72 47.43
C GLU A 140 -37.95 1.67 47.50
N THR A 141 -37.57 1.23 48.70
CA THR A 141 -36.53 0.22 48.88
C THR A 141 -36.94 -1.12 48.26
N THR A 142 -38.21 -1.51 48.36
CA THR A 142 -38.74 -2.71 47.69
C THR A 142 -38.60 -2.63 46.17
N ILE A 143 -38.90 -1.47 45.57
CA ILE A 143 -38.74 -1.27 44.11
C ILE A 143 -37.27 -1.43 43.70
N ILE A 144 -36.34 -0.86 44.48
CA ILE A 144 -34.91 -0.96 44.21
C ILE A 144 -34.43 -2.41 44.30
N ILE A 145 -34.88 -3.17 45.32
CA ILE A 145 -34.53 -4.59 45.48
C ILE A 145 -35.01 -5.41 44.27
N ASN A 146 -36.23 -5.18 43.78
CA ASN A 146 -36.73 -5.89 42.60
C ASN A 146 -35.88 -5.59 41.36
N SER A 147 -35.52 -4.32 41.14
CA SER A 147 -34.61 -3.96 40.05
C SER A 147 -33.22 -4.58 40.20
N MET A 148 -32.72 -4.75 41.43
CA MET A 148 -31.46 -5.47 41.67
C MET A 148 -31.57 -6.96 41.34
N GLU A 149 -32.71 -7.61 41.61
CA GLU A 149 -32.94 -9.00 41.22
C GLU A 149 -32.88 -9.15 39.69
N ASP A 150 -33.58 -8.29 38.95
CA ASP A 150 -33.57 -8.30 37.48
C ASP A 150 -32.15 -8.13 36.92
N ASN A 151 -31.39 -7.17 37.46
CA ASN A 151 -30.01 -6.92 37.04
C ASN A 151 -29.08 -8.13 37.31
N ILE A 152 -29.26 -8.83 38.44
CA ILE A 152 -28.47 -10.03 38.73
C ILE A 152 -28.82 -11.16 37.77
N GLU A 153 -30.08 -11.31 37.40
CA GLU A 153 -30.50 -12.31 36.41
C GLU A 153 -29.88 -12.02 35.03
N GLU A 154 -29.87 -10.76 34.60
CA GLU A 154 -29.15 -10.36 33.38
C GLU A 154 -27.65 -10.67 33.45
N ILE A 155 -26.99 -10.36 34.58
CA ILE A 155 -25.56 -10.66 34.80
C ILE A 155 -25.30 -12.16 34.71
N ARG A 156 -26.19 -13.00 35.27
CA ARG A 156 -26.09 -14.46 35.16
C ARG A 156 -26.17 -14.91 33.71
N ASN A 157 -27.11 -14.38 32.94
CA ASN A 157 -27.26 -14.68 31.52
C ASN A 157 -26.02 -14.28 30.70
N TYR A 158 -25.43 -13.10 30.95
CA TYR A 158 -24.20 -12.69 30.29
C TYR A 158 -23.00 -13.56 30.66
N THR A 159 -22.91 -13.97 31.92
CA THR A 159 -21.85 -14.87 32.39
C THR A 159 -21.90 -16.21 31.68
N GLN A 160 -23.10 -16.78 31.49
CA GLN A 160 -23.26 -18.03 30.73
C GLN A 160 -22.84 -17.86 29.26
N LYS A 161 -23.29 -16.78 28.60
CA LYS A 161 -22.85 -16.47 27.23
C LYS A 161 -21.34 -16.31 27.10
N LEU A 162 -20.69 -15.72 28.11
CA LEU A 162 -19.24 -15.58 28.16
C LEU A 162 -18.53 -16.93 28.29
N MET A 163 -19.06 -17.85 29.12
CA MET A 163 -18.54 -19.22 29.21
C MET A 163 -18.64 -19.95 27.87
N ASP A 164 -19.79 -19.89 27.21
CA ASP A 164 -19.99 -20.52 25.90
C ASP A 164 -19.05 -19.93 24.83
N MET A 165 -18.83 -18.61 24.87
CA MET A 165 -17.87 -17.95 23.97
C MET A 165 -16.43 -18.37 24.26
N SER A 166 -16.03 -18.45 25.54
CA SER A 166 -14.70 -18.92 25.94
C SER A 166 -14.44 -20.34 25.42
N GLN A 167 -15.43 -21.24 25.52
CA GLN A 167 -15.30 -22.59 25.01
C GLN A 167 -15.13 -22.64 23.48
N LYS A 168 -15.85 -21.77 22.75
CA LYS A 168 -15.68 -21.63 21.29
C LYS A 168 -14.30 -21.06 20.95
N GLN A 169 -13.80 -20.14 21.75
CA GLN A 169 -12.47 -19.57 21.58
C GLN A 169 -11.37 -20.62 21.76
N ASP A 170 -11.49 -21.50 22.75
CA ASP A 170 -10.56 -22.61 22.95
C ASP A 170 -10.53 -23.55 21.73
N ASN A 171 -11.69 -23.87 21.16
CA ASN A 171 -11.78 -24.70 19.96
C ASN A 171 -11.10 -24.01 18.75
N ALA A 172 -11.33 -22.71 18.56
CA ALA A 172 -10.69 -21.95 17.49
C ALA A 172 -9.16 -21.88 17.65
N ILE A 173 -8.66 -21.79 18.88
CA ILE A 173 -7.22 -21.83 19.16
C ILE A 173 -6.62 -23.18 18.73
N ASN A 174 -7.30 -24.30 19.02
CA ASN A 174 -6.83 -25.62 18.59
C ASN A 174 -6.82 -25.74 17.05
N GLU A 175 -7.81 -25.20 16.35
CA GLU A 175 -7.82 -25.18 14.88
C GLU A 175 -6.67 -24.36 14.30
N ILE A 176 -6.36 -23.20 14.92
CA ILE A 176 -5.20 -22.39 14.56
C ILE A 176 -3.89 -23.17 14.75
N GLU A 177 -3.77 -23.92 15.85
CA GLU A 177 -2.59 -24.75 16.10
C GLU A 177 -2.37 -25.79 14.99
N TYR A 178 -3.41 -26.50 14.57
CA TYR A 178 -3.34 -27.44 13.43
C TYR A 178 -2.94 -26.76 12.13
N ALA A 179 -3.54 -25.60 11.83
CA ALA A 179 -3.21 -24.85 10.62
C ALA A 179 -1.75 -24.36 10.62
N MET A 180 -1.20 -23.99 11.78
CA MET A 180 0.19 -23.57 11.91
C MET A 180 1.17 -24.73 11.68
N ASP A 181 0.85 -25.94 12.11
CA ASP A 181 1.67 -27.13 11.86
C ASP A 181 1.71 -27.49 10.36
N GLU A 182 0.58 -27.37 9.67
CA GLU A 182 0.50 -27.57 8.22
C GLU A 182 1.31 -26.52 7.44
N VAL A 183 1.22 -25.25 7.85
CA VAL A 183 2.03 -24.16 7.29
C VAL A 183 3.51 -24.45 7.48
N ALA A 184 3.94 -24.84 8.69
CA ALA A 184 5.33 -25.17 8.98
C ALA A 184 5.85 -26.31 8.08
N THR A 185 5.06 -27.37 7.91
CA THR A 185 5.36 -28.50 7.03
C THR A 185 5.49 -28.05 5.57
N THR A 186 4.57 -27.21 5.10
CA THR A 186 4.57 -26.69 3.72
C THR A 186 5.79 -25.80 3.45
N VAL A 187 6.17 -24.96 4.43
CA VAL A 187 7.38 -24.13 4.35
C VAL A 187 8.63 -24.99 4.25
N GLN A 188 8.75 -26.06 5.03
CA GLN A 188 9.87 -27.00 4.93
C GLN A 188 9.95 -27.67 3.55
N ASN A 189 8.83 -28.17 3.03
CA ASN A 189 8.77 -28.79 1.70
C ASN A 189 9.16 -27.81 0.59
N THR A 190 8.69 -26.56 0.68
CA THR A 190 9.03 -25.50 -0.29
C THR A 190 10.52 -25.17 -0.24
N SER A 191 11.11 -25.10 0.97
CA SER A 191 12.55 -24.89 1.14
C SER A 191 13.38 -26.02 0.50
N TYR A 192 12.95 -27.27 0.69
CA TYR A 192 13.60 -28.42 0.05
C TYR A 192 13.54 -28.33 -1.48
N ALA A 193 12.35 -28.12 -2.06
CA ALA A 193 12.16 -28.00 -3.51
C ALA A 193 12.93 -26.82 -4.12
N THR A 194 13.05 -25.71 -3.39
CA THR A 194 13.82 -24.54 -3.82
C THR A 194 15.31 -24.87 -3.91
N ASN A 195 15.85 -25.55 -2.90
CA ASN A 195 17.26 -25.97 -2.91
C ASN A 195 17.56 -26.95 -4.05
N GLU A 196 16.65 -27.89 -4.33
CA GLU A 196 16.76 -28.78 -5.49
C GLU A 196 16.76 -28.01 -6.81
N SER A 197 15.87 -27.02 -6.94
CA SER A 197 15.78 -26.16 -8.12
C SER A 197 17.07 -25.36 -8.35
N ILE A 198 17.69 -24.83 -7.29
CA ILE A 198 18.99 -24.13 -7.37
C ILE A 198 20.06 -25.08 -7.92
N ASN A 199 20.10 -26.32 -7.45
CA ASN A 199 21.07 -27.31 -7.95
C ASN A 199 20.85 -27.64 -9.43
N LEU A 200 19.59 -27.74 -9.88
CA LEU A 200 19.27 -27.96 -11.30
C LEU A 200 19.71 -26.77 -12.17
N ILE A 201 19.49 -25.53 -11.71
CA ILE A 201 19.93 -24.33 -12.42
C ILE A 201 21.45 -24.28 -12.56
N ASN A 202 22.19 -24.59 -11.49
CA ASN A 202 23.65 -24.65 -11.52
C ASN A 202 24.13 -25.70 -12.54
N ASN A 203 23.53 -26.88 -12.56
CA ASN A 203 23.84 -27.91 -13.55
C ASN A 203 23.50 -27.46 -14.99
N GLN A 204 22.41 -26.73 -15.17
CA GLN A 204 22.03 -26.21 -16.48
C GLN A 204 23.01 -25.14 -16.97
N GLN A 205 23.51 -24.27 -16.10
CA GLN A 205 24.53 -23.28 -16.45
C GLN A 205 25.82 -23.95 -16.95
N ILE A 206 26.26 -25.03 -16.30
CA ILE A 206 27.42 -25.81 -16.73
C ILE A 206 27.19 -26.36 -18.15
N LYS A 207 26.04 -26.98 -18.41
CA LYS A 207 25.70 -27.51 -19.74
C LYS A 207 25.60 -26.43 -20.82
N ASN A 208 25.08 -25.25 -20.48
CA ASN A 208 25.02 -24.14 -21.43
C ASN A 208 26.43 -23.66 -21.81
N ASN A 209 27.36 -23.61 -20.86
CA ASN A 209 28.76 -23.27 -21.14
C ASN A 209 29.41 -24.32 -22.05
N GLU A 210 29.16 -25.61 -21.82
CA GLU A 210 29.61 -26.69 -22.71
C GLU A 210 29.07 -26.51 -24.13
N ILE A 211 27.79 -26.16 -24.29
CA ILE A 211 27.17 -25.91 -25.60
C ILE A 211 27.83 -24.73 -26.32
N ILE A 212 28.14 -23.65 -25.62
CA ILE A 212 28.86 -22.50 -26.19
C ILE A 212 30.25 -22.92 -26.67
N GLU A 213 30.97 -23.71 -25.85
CA GLU A 213 32.29 -24.22 -26.22
C GLU A 213 32.23 -25.10 -27.48
N PHE A 214 31.25 -26.02 -27.56
CA PHE A 214 31.05 -26.84 -28.75
C PHE A 214 30.67 -26.01 -29.99
N SER A 215 29.84 -24.99 -29.83
CA SER A 215 29.42 -24.11 -30.92
C SER A 215 30.61 -23.33 -31.50
N ASN A 216 31.49 -22.82 -30.63
CA ASN A 216 32.71 -22.14 -31.06
C ASN A 216 33.65 -23.09 -31.83
N LYS A 217 33.89 -24.29 -31.29
CA LYS A 217 34.70 -25.32 -31.97
C LYS A 217 34.14 -25.71 -33.33
N LEU A 218 32.81 -25.86 -33.43
CA LEU A 218 32.13 -26.15 -34.70
C LEU A 218 32.31 -24.99 -35.70
N SER A 219 32.21 -23.74 -35.24
CA SER A 219 32.43 -22.56 -36.08
C SER A 219 33.86 -22.49 -36.60
N GLU A 220 34.86 -22.72 -35.74
CA GLU A 220 36.28 -22.77 -36.11
C GLU A 220 36.53 -23.86 -37.16
N MET A 221 36.01 -25.08 -36.93
CA MET A 221 36.18 -26.18 -37.86
C MET A 221 35.49 -25.92 -39.21
N ALA A 222 34.31 -25.28 -39.21
CA ALA A 222 33.62 -24.92 -40.44
C ALA A 222 34.42 -23.89 -41.26
N GLU A 223 35.04 -22.92 -40.59
CA GLU A 223 35.91 -21.92 -41.21
C GLU A 223 37.17 -22.57 -41.80
N GLU A 224 37.86 -23.42 -41.05
CA GLU A 224 39.02 -24.17 -41.55
C GLU A 224 38.68 -25.01 -42.78
N LEU A 225 37.53 -25.70 -42.77
CA LEU A 225 37.06 -26.47 -43.92
C LEU A 225 36.79 -25.59 -45.14
N GLN A 226 36.21 -24.41 -44.97
CA GLN A 226 35.99 -23.46 -46.06
C GLN A 226 37.31 -22.99 -46.67
N ILE A 227 38.30 -22.67 -45.83
CA ILE A 227 39.64 -22.26 -46.29
C ILE A 227 40.35 -23.42 -47.00
N ILE A 228 40.27 -24.65 -46.49
CA ILE A 228 40.86 -25.82 -47.17
C ILE A 228 40.19 -26.03 -48.54
N ALA A 229 38.87 -25.86 -48.62
CA ALA A 229 38.13 -26.03 -49.86
C ALA A 229 38.56 -25.03 -50.96
N THR A 230 39.04 -23.82 -50.62
CA THR A 230 39.54 -22.87 -51.63
C THR A 230 40.81 -23.34 -52.32
N ASN A 231 41.61 -24.20 -51.69
CA ASN A 231 42.80 -24.79 -52.31
C ASN A 231 42.46 -25.73 -53.48
N TYR A 232 41.21 -26.19 -53.55
CA TYR A 232 40.69 -27.04 -54.62
C TYR A 232 39.84 -26.24 -55.62
N LYS A 233 40.09 -24.93 -55.76
CA LYS A 233 39.39 -24.11 -56.76
C LYS A 233 39.80 -24.51 -58.17
N GLY A 234 38.85 -24.57 -59.09
CA GLY A 234 39.12 -24.85 -60.51
C GLY A 234 39.76 -23.66 -61.24
N ASP A 235 40.37 -23.91 -62.40
CA ASP A 235 41.03 -22.85 -63.20
C ASP A 235 40.08 -21.72 -63.63
N ASN A 236 38.79 -22.03 -63.78
CA ASN A 236 37.72 -21.08 -64.13
C ASN A 236 36.83 -20.74 -62.93
N GLU A 237 37.36 -20.80 -61.71
CA GLU A 237 36.61 -20.50 -60.49
C GLU A 237 37.18 -19.26 -59.77
N ILE A 238 36.27 -18.40 -59.28
CA ILE A 238 36.62 -17.18 -58.56
C ILE A 238 36.00 -17.25 -57.17
N ILE A 239 36.84 -17.14 -56.15
CA ILE A 239 36.39 -17.16 -54.77
C ILE A 239 36.00 -15.76 -54.33
N PHE A 240 34.73 -15.57 -53.98
CA PHE A 240 34.20 -14.34 -53.42
C PHE A 240 34.09 -14.45 -51.91
N GLY A 241 34.49 -13.42 -51.18
CA GLY A 241 34.32 -13.31 -49.75
C GLY A 241 33.33 -12.20 -49.42
N VAL A 242 32.38 -12.46 -48.53
CA VAL A 242 31.38 -11.47 -48.13
C VAL A 242 31.35 -11.35 -46.62
N ASN A 243 31.39 -10.11 -46.12
CA ASN A 243 31.22 -9.82 -44.70
C ASN A 243 29.77 -10.06 -44.27
N PRO A 244 29.53 -10.49 -43.02
CA PRO A 244 28.19 -10.72 -42.50
C PRO A 244 27.51 -9.40 -42.09
N PHE A 245 27.24 -8.51 -43.05
CA PHE A 245 26.52 -7.24 -42.82
C PHE A 245 25.02 -7.45 -42.56
N THR A 246 24.50 -8.64 -42.85
CA THR A 246 23.18 -9.12 -42.46
C THR A 246 23.24 -10.62 -42.14
N VAL A 247 22.12 -11.23 -41.79
CA VAL A 247 22.00 -12.67 -41.52
C VAL A 247 22.58 -13.47 -42.71
N PRO A 248 23.48 -14.45 -42.49
CA PRO A 248 24.13 -15.20 -43.57
C PRO A 248 23.17 -15.82 -44.60
N LEU A 249 21.97 -16.23 -44.17
CA LEU A 249 20.93 -16.75 -45.07
C LEU A 249 20.48 -15.70 -46.09
N GLN A 250 20.25 -14.45 -45.66
CA GLN A 250 19.90 -13.35 -46.57
C GLN A 250 21.05 -12.99 -47.51
N ILE A 251 22.30 -13.09 -47.05
CA ILE A 251 23.47 -12.91 -47.92
C ILE A 251 23.45 -13.97 -49.03
N LYS A 252 23.20 -15.23 -48.64
CA LYS A 252 23.11 -16.35 -49.57
C LYS A 252 21.96 -16.20 -50.57
N GLU A 253 20.81 -15.70 -50.16
CA GLU A 253 19.64 -15.57 -51.02
C GLU A 253 19.72 -14.33 -51.94
N ASN A 254 20.23 -13.20 -51.43
CA ASN A 254 20.09 -11.92 -52.12
C ASN A 254 21.36 -11.48 -52.88
N TYR A 255 22.54 -12.02 -52.53
CA TYR A 255 23.82 -11.53 -53.05
C TYR A 255 24.63 -12.61 -53.77
N VAL A 256 24.56 -13.88 -53.35
CA VAL A 256 25.29 -14.97 -54.02
C VAL A 256 24.82 -15.19 -55.47
N PRO A 257 23.50 -15.25 -55.77
CA PRO A 257 23.03 -15.47 -57.15
C PRO A 257 23.45 -14.35 -58.11
N LEU A 258 23.58 -13.13 -57.58
CA LEU A 258 24.06 -11.95 -58.32
C LEU A 258 25.52 -12.14 -58.77
N ILE A 259 26.38 -12.58 -57.86
CA ILE A 259 27.79 -12.84 -58.13
C ILE A 259 27.93 -14.01 -59.12
N GLU A 260 27.17 -15.09 -58.93
CA GLU A 260 27.14 -16.24 -59.82
C GLU A 260 26.77 -15.85 -61.27
N GLU A 261 25.74 -15.03 -61.44
CA GLU A 261 25.30 -14.57 -62.76
C GLU A 261 26.38 -13.72 -63.46
N ILE A 262 27.08 -12.86 -62.72
CA ILE A 262 28.15 -12.01 -63.26
C ILE A 262 29.34 -12.87 -63.72
N CYS A 263 29.76 -13.84 -62.90
CA CYS A 263 30.84 -14.76 -63.27
C CYS A 263 30.45 -15.64 -64.47
N ARG A 264 29.20 -16.12 -64.52
CA ARG A 264 28.70 -16.95 -65.63
C ARG A 264 28.83 -16.23 -66.97
N LYS A 265 28.58 -14.91 -67.02
CA LYS A 265 28.70 -14.10 -68.25
C LYS A 265 30.12 -13.99 -68.80
N ILE A 266 31.14 -14.21 -67.97
CA ILE A 266 32.55 -14.23 -68.38
C ILE A 266 33.14 -15.63 -68.44
N GLY A 267 32.33 -16.68 -68.29
CA GLY A 267 32.77 -18.08 -68.36
C GLY A 267 33.42 -18.61 -67.08
N TYR A 268 33.22 -17.94 -65.95
CA TYR A 268 33.72 -18.35 -64.64
C TYR A 268 32.57 -18.85 -63.74
N VAL A 269 32.92 -19.66 -62.75
CA VAL A 269 32.01 -20.06 -61.67
C VAL A 269 32.39 -19.27 -60.42
N ALA A 270 31.40 -18.66 -59.76
CA ALA A 270 31.61 -18.01 -58.48
C ALA A 270 31.44 -19.02 -57.34
N ARG A 271 32.35 -19.01 -56.38
CA ARG A 271 32.15 -19.64 -55.08
C ARG A 271 32.20 -18.59 -53.99
N THR A 272 31.11 -18.41 -53.27
CA THR A 272 31.03 -17.41 -52.21
C THR A 272 31.27 -18.02 -50.84
N ILE A 273 32.11 -17.35 -50.06
CA ILE A 273 32.41 -17.64 -48.66
C ILE A 273 31.90 -16.46 -47.83
N ILE A 274 31.04 -16.76 -46.87
CA ILE A 274 30.59 -15.76 -45.89
C ILE A 274 31.55 -15.90 -44.71
N VAL A 275 32.39 -14.89 -44.50
CA VAL A 275 33.40 -14.92 -43.44
C VAL A 275 32.78 -14.59 -42.08
N ARG A 276 33.49 -14.91 -41.00
CA ARG A 276 33.02 -14.67 -39.63
C ARG A 276 32.95 -13.18 -39.28
N ASP A 277 33.94 -12.42 -39.71
CA ASP A 277 34.10 -11.02 -39.33
C ASP A 277 34.89 -10.22 -40.39
N TYR A 278 34.91 -8.90 -40.20
CA TYR A 278 35.54 -7.95 -41.13
C TYR A 278 37.05 -8.16 -41.29
N GLU A 279 37.75 -8.60 -40.25
CA GLU A 279 39.19 -8.85 -40.30
C GLU A 279 39.51 -10.12 -41.08
N ALA A 280 38.70 -11.18 -40.88
CA ALA A 280 38.84 -12.44 -41.58
C ALA A 280 38.76 -12.26 -43.11
N LEU A 281 37.86 -11.39 -43.62
CA LEU A 281 37.80 -11.10 -45.06
C LEU A 281 39.08 -10.43 -45.57
N ALA A 282 39.56 -9.41 -44.85
CA ALA A 282 40.76 -8.67 -45.25
C ALA A 282 41.98 -9.58 -45.31
N ASP A 283 42.16 -10.42 -44.28
CA ASP A 283 43.25 -11.40 -44.21
C ASP A 283 43.11 -12.47 -45.30
N ALA A 284 41.91 -13.00 -45.54
CA ALA A 284 41.69 -14.03 -46.54
C ALA A 284 41.95 -13.52 -47.97
N VAL A 285 41.52 -12.30 -48.30
CA VAL A 285 41.82 -11.66 -49.59
C VAL A 285 43.31 -11.34 -49.70
N GLY A 286 43.90 -10.76 -48.64
CA GLY A 286 45.32 -10.39 -48.62
C GLY A 286 46.27 -11.58 -48.75
N ARG A 287 45.89 -12.74 -48.23
CA ARG A 287 46.65 -14.01 -48.33
C ARG A 287 46.33 -14.82 -49.59
N GLY A 288 45.41 -14.35 -50.44
CA GLY A 288 45.03 -15.02 -51.69
C GLY A 288 44.13 -16.25 -51.52
N VAL A 289 43.54 -16.45 -50.34
CA VAL A 289 42.50 -17.46 -50.08
C VAL A 289 41.21 -17.08 -50.81
N ILE A 290 40.87 -15.79 -50.78
CA ILE A 290 39.73 -15.20 -51.47
C ILE A 290 40.23 -14.30 -52.60
N ASP A 291 39.64 -14.43 -53.79
CA ASP A 291 40.05 -13.67 -54.97
C ASP A 291 39.45 -12.26 -54.97
N VAL A 292 38.18 -12.13 -54.57
CA VAL A 292 37.45 -10.85 -54.50
C VAL A 292 36.68 -10.75 -53.19
N GLY A 293 36.95 -9.73 -52.38
CA GLY A 293 36.18 -9.43 -51.17
C GLY A 293 35.14 -8.35 -51.41
N TRP A 294 33.95 -8.54 -50.84
CA TRP A 294 32.91 -7.52 -50.71
C TRP A 294 33.05 -6.86 -49.35
N PHE A 295 33.70 -5.70 -49.36
CA PHE A 295 34.04 -4.96 -48.15
C PHE A 295 33.04 -3.83 -47.90
N SER A 296 32.66 -3.64 -46.63
CA SER A 296 32.13 -2.34 -46.23
C SER A 296 33.19 -1.25 -46.43
N PRO A 297 32.83 0.03 -46.58
CA PRO A 297 33.80 1.09 -46.88
C PRO A 297 34.97 1.16 -45.89
N PHE A 298 34.70 0.96 -44.59
CA PHE A 298 35.72 0.94 -43.54
C PHE A 298 36.61 -0.30 -43.61
N ALA A 299 36.01 -1.49 -43.79
CA ALA A 299 36.76 -2.73 -43.92
C ALA A 299 37.68 -2.70 -45.15
N TYR A 300 37.23 -2.07 -46.24
CA TYR A 300 38.02 -1.88 -47.45
C TYR A 300 39.27 -1.04 -47.18
N VAL A 301 39.14 0.13 -46.55
CA VAL A 301 40.30 1.00 -46.28
C VAL A 301 41.32 0.30 -45.40
N ASN A 302 40.87 -0.44 -44.38
CA ASN A 302 41.76 -1.25 -43.55
C ASN A 302 42.45 -2.37 -44.34
N ALA A 303 41.70 -3.10 -45.17
CA ALA A 303 42.24 -4.15 -46.03
C ALA A 303 43.25 -3.59 -47.05
N HIS A 304 42.97 -2.43 -47.64
CA HIS A 304 43.86 -1.75 -48.58
C HIS A 304 45.13 -1.29 -47.88
N LYS A 305 45.01 -0.67 -46.69
CA LYS A 305 46.18 -0.27 -45.88
C LYS A 305 47.06 -1.45 -45.47
N LYS A 306 46.46 -2.61 -45.16
CA LYS A 306 47.18 -3.79 -44.66
C LYS A 306 47.77 -4.66 -45.78
N TYR A 307 47.04 -4.85 -46.88
CA TYR A 307 47.35 -5.83 -47.92
C TYR A 307 47.34 -5.27 -49.35
N ASN A 308 47.06 -3.97 -49.53
CA ASN A 308 46.99 -3.32 -50.83
C ASN A 308 45.96 -3.96 -51.79
N VAL A 309 44.82 -4.40 -51.26
CA VAL A 309 43.70 -4.93 -52.06
C VAL A 309 43.18 -3.86 -53.04
N LYS A 310 42.78 -4.25 -54.25
CA LYS A 310 42.48 -3.32 -55.35
C LYS A 310 40.97 -3.22 -55.60
N PRO A 311 40.34 -2.06 -55.44
CA PRO A 311 38.90 -1.93 -55.64
C PRO A 311 38.58 -1.94 -57.14
N ILE A 312 37.53 -2.66 -57.53
CA ILE A 312 37.11 -2.78 -58.94
C ILE A 312 35.76 -2.10 -59.19
N VAL A 313 34.78 -2.36 -58.34
CA VAL A 313 33.42 -1.81 -58.49
C VAL A 313 32.79 -1.49 -57.15
N THR A 314 31.83 -0.60 -57.17
CA THR A 314 30.91 -0.33 -56.05
C THR A 314 29.48 -0.70 -56.47
N PRO A 315 28.68 -1.34 -55.59
CA PRO A 315 27.31 -1.68 -55.91
C PRO A 315 26.45 -0.40 -55.95
N ARG A 316 25.51 -0.38 -56.89
CA ARG A 316 24.43 0.60 -56.94
C ARG A 316 23.20 -0.02 -56.28
N VAL A 317 22.79 0.52 -55.15
CA VAL A 317 21.65 0.05 -54.36
C VAL A 317 20.52 1.06 -54.47
N ASN A 318 19.33 0.62 -54.87
CA ASN A 318 18.17 1.50 -55.08
C ASN A 318 18.51 2.76 -55.93
N GLY A 319 19.31 2.56 -56.99
CA GLY A 319 19.77 3.63 -57.87
C GLY A 319 20.91 4.53 -57.35
N LYS A 320 21.39 4.37 -56.12
CA LYS A 320 22.45 5.19 -55.51
C LYS A 320 23.78 4.44 -55.37
N ILE A 321 24.89 5.17 -55.45
CA ILE A 321 26.27 4.66 -55.24
C ILE A 321 26.92 5.19 -53.95
N SER A 322 26.18 6.01 -53.22
CA SER A 322 26.51 6.55 -51.91
C SER A 322 25.26 6.54 -51.05
N TYR A 323 25.44 6.62 -49.75
CA TYR A 323 24.36 6.70 -48.77
C TYR A 323 24.75 7.71 -47.68
N ASN A 324 23.82 8.05 -46.80
CA ASN A 324 24.11 9.02 -45.75
C ASN A 324 23.72 8.49 -44.38
N GLY A 325 24.60 8.68 -43.42
CA GLY A 325 24.27 8.54 -42.01
C GLY A 325 23.26 9.61 -41.61
N TYR A 326 22.26 9.19 -40.84
CA TYR A 326 21.22 10.03 -40.27
C TYR A 326 21.27 9.98 -38.77
N ILE A 327 21.09 11.13 -38.14
CA ILE A 327 20.79 11.23 -36.73
C ILE A 327 19.28 11.42 -36.59
N ILE A 328 18.63 10.49 -35.92
CA ILE A 328 17.17 10.44 -35.79
C ILE A 328 16.72 10.68 -34.36
N THR A 329 15.57 11.35 -34.22
CA THR A 329 14.84 11.55 -32.97
C THR A 329 13.34 11.30 -33.20
N ARG A 330 12.53 11.24 -32.14
CA ARG A 330 11.07 11.15 -32.28
C ARG A 330 10.47 12.54 -32.54
N LYS A 331 9.54 12.68 -33.49
CA LYS A 331 8.97 14.00 -33.89
C LYS A 331 8.27 14.75 -32.76
N ASP A 332 7.66 14.04 -31.83
CA ASP A 332 6.96 14.58 -30.66
C ASP A 332 7.90 14.84 -29.46
N SER A 333 9.20 14.51 -29.55
CA SER A 333 10.17 14.71 -28.47
C SER A 333 10.58 16.16 -28.27
N GLY A 334 10.34 17.02 -29.27
CA GLY A 334 10.84 18.40 -29.29
C GLY A 334 12.33 18.53 -29.62
N LEU A 335 13.04 17.42 -29.87
CA LEU A 335 14.47 17.38 -30.20
C LEU A 335 14.65 17.52 -31.72
N ASN A 336 15.05 18.71 -32.18
CA ASN A 336 15.08 19.07 -33.60
C ASN A 336 16.48 19.36 -34.13
N THR A 337 17.45 19.54 -33.25
CA THR A 337 18.85 19.83 -33.57
C THR A 337 19.79 18.89 -32.81
N LEU A 338 21.06 18.84 -33.23
CA LEU A 338 22.05 18.02 -32.52
C LEU A 338 22.31 18.54 -31.10
N ASP A 339 22.25 19.87 -30.89
CA ASP A 339 22.46 20.47 -29.56
C ASP A 339 21.38 20.04 -28.57
N ASP A 340 20.14 19.83 -29.04
CA ASP A 340 19.01 19.36 -28.22
C ASP A 340 19.27 17.97 -27.60
N LEU A 341 20.17 17.18 -28.19
CA LEU A 341 20.55 15.87 -27.67
C LEU A 341 21.53 15.94 -26.48
N THR A 342 22.01 17.12 -26.10
CA THR A 342 22.88 17.26 -24.92
C THR A 342 22.14 16.81 -23.65
N GLY A 343 22.77 15.92 -22.88
CA GLY A 343 22.24 15.29 -21.68
C GLY A 343 21.23 14.16 -21.95
N LYS A 344 21.04 13.75 -23.21
CA LYS A 344 20.09 12.70 -23.60
C LYS A 344 20.73 11.32 -23.74
N HIS A 345 19.89 10.28 -23.81
CA HIS A 345 20.31 8.91 -24.10
C HIS A 345 20.42 8.71 -25.60
N PHE A 346 21.63 8.50 -26.09
CA PHE A 346 21.93 8.29 -27.50
C PHE A 346 22.28 6.83 -27.83
N GLY A 347 21.73 6.31 -28.92
CA GLY A 347 21.99 4.96 -29.41
C GLY A 347 22.87 4.92 -30.66
N TYR A 348 23.97 4.18 -30.59
CA TYR A 348 24.77 3.79 -31.75
C TYR A 348 24.47 2.34 -32.14
N VAL A 349 24.91 1.96 -33.34
CA VAL A 349 24.76 0.60 -33.87
C VAL A 349 25.85 -0.31 -33.29
N ASP A 350 27.01 -0.29 -33.93
CA ASP A 350 28.22 -1.04 -33.58
C ASP A 350 29.42 -0.10 -33.72
N PRO A 351 30.47 -0.21 -32.89
CA PRO A 351 31.67 0.63 -33.00
C PRO A 351 32.37 0.59 -34.37
N ASN A 352 32.15 -0.45 -35.17
CA ASN A 352 32.72 -0.57 -36.52
C ASN A 352 31.76 -0.11 -37.63
N SER A 353 30.58 0.39 -37.29
CA SER A 353 29.61 0.88 -38.26
C SER A 353 30.04 2.24 -38.83
N ALA A 354 30.15 2.33 -40.16
CA ALA A 354 30.49 3.58 -40.84
C ALA A 354 29.43 4.66 -40.58
N SER A 355 28.15 4.42 -40.89
CA SER A 355 27.07 5.39 -40.68
C SER A 355 26.52 5.39 -39.26
N GLY A 356 26.47 4.22 -38.62
CA GLY A 356 25.85 4.02 -37.31
C GLY A 356 26.76 4.34 -36.12
N TYR A 357 28.02 4.74 -36.36
CA TYR A 357 28.95 5.21 -35.34
C TYR A 357 29.97 6.22 -35.87
N LEU A 358 30.87 5.86 -36.80
CA LEU A 358 32.04 6.69 -37.16
C LEU A 358 31.67 8.04 -37.76
N PHE A 359 30.90 8.06 -38.84
CA PHE A 359 30.46 9.32 -39.48
C PHE A 359 29.46 10.08 -38.62
N ALA A 360 28.69 9.38 -37.78
CA ALA A 360 27.79 10.02 -36.82
C ALA A 360 28.58 10.76 -35.73
N LYS A 361 29.64 10.13 -35.21
CA LYS A 361 30.56 10.69 -34.22
C LYS A 361 31.32 11.88 -34.81
N ASP A 362 31.92 11.72 -35.98
CA ASP A 362 32.65 12.78 -36.70
C ASP A 362 31.75 14.00 -36.95
N LEU A 363 30.53 13.79 -37.45
CA LEU A 363 29.53 14.85 -37.63
C LEU A 363 29.20 15.60 -36.34
N MET A 364 29.17 14.91 -35.19
CA MET A 364 28.95 15.54 -33.89
C MET A 364 30.18 16.34 -33.45
N GLU A 365 31.38 15.78 -33.62
CA GLU A 365 32.66 16.41 -33.27
C GLU A 365 32.93 17.67 -34.10
N GLU A 366 32.65 17.65 -35.41
CA GLU A 366 32.74 18.82 -36.29
C GLU A 366 31.85 19.99 -35.83
N ARG A 367 30.75 19.67 -35.12
CA ARG A 367 29.83 20.65 -34.54
C ARG A 367 30.12 20.98 -33.08
N GLY A 368 31.24 20.48 -32.55
CA GLY A 368 31.66 20.74 -31.16
C GLY A 368 30.94 19.91 -30.11
N ILE A 369 30.18 18.89 -30.51
CA ILE A 369 29.49 17.96 -29.60
C ILE A 369 30.38 16.74 -29.42
N ASP A 370 31.06 16.64 -28.28
CA ASP A 370 31.82 15.46 -27.88
C ASP A 370 30.86 14.38 -27.36
N PRO A 371 30.62 13.27 -28.09
CA PRO A 371 29.65 12.25 -27.70
C PRO A 371 29.93 11.61 -26.34
N GLU A 372 31.19 11.54 -25.91
CA GLU A 372 31.58 10.92 -24.64
C GLU A 372 31.23 11.80 -23.43
N ARG A 373 31.03 13.11 -23.66
CA ARG A 373 30.78 14.09 -22.59
C ARG A 373 29.40 14.72 -22.65
N HIS A 374 28.80 14.79 -23.83
CA HIS A 374 27.55 15.52 -24.04
C HIS A 374 26.31 14.64 -23.89
N PHE A 375 26.41 13.31 -23.91
CA PHE A 375 25.26 12.42 -23.66
C PHE A 375 25.22 11.92 -22.22
N SER A 376 24.02 11.76 -21.65
CA SER A 376 23.87 11.19 -20.30
C SER A 376 24.08 9.67 -20.30
N LYS A 377 23.83 9.03 -21.43
CA LYS A 377 24.07 7.61 -21.66
C LYS A 377 24.27 7.33 -23.14
N ILE A 378 25.24 6.48 -23.44
CA ILE A 378 25.42 5.88 -24.77
C ILE A 378 25.04 4.40 -24.70
N SER A 379 24.41 3.87 -25.75
CA SER A 379 24.18 2.42 -25.90
C SER A 379 24.49 1.95 -27.31
N PHE A 380 25.21 0.84 -27.43
CA PHE A 380 25.42 0.13 -28.68
C PHE A 380 24.36 -0.94 -28.82
N LEU A 381 23.50 -0.81 -29.83
CA LEU A 381 22.30 -1.64 -30.00
C LEU A 381 22.48 -2.75 -31.05
N GLY A 382 23.68 -2.88 -31.60
CA GLY A 382 24.13 -3.96 -32.47
C GLY A 382 23.77 -3.77 -33.94
N ASN A 383 22.51 -3.41 -34.25
CA ASN A 383 22.06 -3.22 -35.63
C ASN A 383 21.18 -1.96 -35.80
N HIS A 384 21.04 -1.49 -37.04
CA HIS A 384 20.27 -0.29 -37.39
C HIS A 384 18.78 -0.40 -37.01
N GLN A 385 18.18 -1.58 -37.13
CA GLN A 385 16.77 -1.80 -36.80
C GLN A 385 16.51 -1.63 -35.29
N ASN A 386 17.41 -2.10 -34.44
CA ASN A 386 17.32 -1.93 -32.99
C ASN A 386 17.42 -0.47 -32.58
N VAL A 387 18.29 0.31 -33.23
CA VAL A 387 18.37 1.77 -33.01
C VAL A 387 17.06 2.45 -33.41
N ILE A 388 16.57 2.20 -34.62
CA ILE A 388 15.31 2.78 -35.12
C ILE A 388 14.13 2.43 -34.19
N ASN A 389 14.01 1.16 -33.80
CA ASN A 389 12.97 0.71 -32.88
C ASN A 389 13.10 1.35 -31.50
N SER A 390 14.32 1.51 -30.99
CA SER A 390 14.53 2.09 -29.66
C SER A 390 14.16 3.58 -29.62
N VAL A 391 14.43 4.33 -30.70
CA VAL A 391 14.01 5.73 -30.83
C VAL A 391 12.48 5.81 -30.97
N LEU A 392 11.87 4.99 -31.83
CA LEU A 392 10.41 4.97 -32.01
C LEU A 392 9.66 4.68 -30.71
N ASN A 393 10.13 3.70 -29.94
CA ASN A 393 9.51 3.32 -28.66
C ASN A 393 9.88 4.26 -27.50
N GLY A 394 10.79 5.23 -27.71
CA GLY A 394 11.26 6.14 -26.67
C GLY A 394 12.13 5.49 -25.60
N TYR A 395 12.77 4.36 -25.92
CA TYR A 395 13.79 3.74 -25.05
C TYR A 395 15.10 4.53 -25.08
N ILE A 396 15.36 5.26 -26.16
CA ILE A 396 16.45 6.21 -26.32
C ILE A 396 15.88 7.49 -26.96
N ASP A 397 16.53 8.63 -26.69
CA ASP A 397 16.06 9.95 -27.13
C ASP A 397 16.46 10.26 -28.58
N GLY A 398 17.61 9.73 -29.02
CA GLY A 398 18.09 9.84 -30.39
C GLY A 398 19.05 8.70 -30.74
N GLY A 399 19.28 8.49 -32.04
CA GLY A 399 20.20 7.44 -32.49
C GLY A 399 20.77 7.66 -33.88
N ALA A 400 21.89 7.00 -34.16
CA ALA A 400 22.57 7.04 -35.44
C ALA A 400 22.15 5.86 -36.33
N THR A 401 21.71 6.16 -37.55
CA THR A 401 21.34 5.17 -38.57
C THR A 401 21.72 5.69 -39.97
N TYR A 402 21.11 5.18 -41.04
CA TYR A 402 21.27 5.71 -42.39
C TYR A 402 19.95 5.69 -43.17
N ASP A 403 19.94 6.34 -44.33
CA ASP A 403 18.75 6.54 -45.17
C ASP A 403 18.05 5.22 -45.55
N GLU A 404 18.76 4.25 -46.13
CA GLU A 404 18.09 3.01 -46.59
C GLU A 404 17.65 2.10 -45.42
N ALA A 405 18.26 2.20 -44.23
CA ALA A 405 17.73 1.50 -43.06
C ALA A 405 16.37 2.06 -42.63
N LEU A 406 16.11 3.36 -42.83
CA LEU A 406 14.78 3.93 -42.63
C LEU A 406 13.81 3.47 -43.73
N ASP A 407 14.25 3.43 -44.98
CA ASP A 407 13.44 2.93 -46.09
C ASP A 407 13.02 1.47 -45.85
N TYR A 408 13.97 0.62 -45.43
CA TYR A 408 13.71 -0.77 -45.07
C TYR A 408 12.78 -0.88 -43.84
N ALA A 409 13.01 -0.06 -42.81
CA ALA A 409 12.12 0.00 -41.64
C ALA A 409 10.68 0.34 -42.04
N GLU A 410 10.47 1.26 -43.00
CA GLU A 410 9.12 1.57 -43.53
C GLU A 410 8.52 0.37 -44.26
N GLN A 411 9.31 -0.34 -45.07
CA GLN A 411 8.87 -1.52 -45.84
C GLN A 411 8.41 -2.66 -44.93
N ILE A 412 9.08 -2.88 -43.80
CA ILE A 412 8.69 -3.91 -42.81
C ILE A 412 7.59 -3.43 -41.84
N GLY A 413 7.02 -2.25 -42.07
CA GLY A 413 5.84 -1.75 -41.35
C GLY A 413 6.12 -0.90 -40.12
N LEU A 414 7.36 -0.46 -39.87
CA LEU A 414 7.66 0.49 -38.81
C LEU A 414 7.20 1.89 -39.20
N ASN A 415 6.62 2.62 -38.24
CA ASN A 415 6.08 3.96 -38.48
C ASN A 415 7.19 5.03 -38.48
N VAL A 416 8.11 4.95 -39.46
CA VAL A 416 9.23 5.89 -39.60
C VAL A 416 8.79 7.35 -39.78
N ARG A 417 7.52 7.58 -40.15
CA ARG A 417 6.94 8.93 -40.23
C ARG A 417 6.87 9.63 -38.87
N GLN A 418 7.00 8.91 -37.77
CA GLN A 418 7.12 9.45 -36.41
C GLN A 418 8.56 9.88 -36.07
N LEU A 419 9.54 9.61 -36.92
CA LEU A 419 10.93 10.01 -36.71
C LEU A 419 11.25 11.32 -37.42
N ASN A 420 12.08 12.14 -36.79
CA ASN A 420 12.70 13.31 -37.39
C ASN A 420 14.16 13.00 -37.72
N VAL A 421 14.63 13.36 -38.92
CA VAL A 421 16.06 13.33 -39.26
C VAL A 421 16.61 14.71 -38.95
N ILE A 422 17.32 14.85 -37.83
CA ILE A 422 17.80 16.14 -37.32
C ILE A 422 19.16 16.53 -37.89
N SER A 423 19.91 15.56 -38.40
CA SER A 423 21.18 15.81 -39.10
C SER A 423 21.50 14.68 -40.07
N ARG A 424 22.33 15.01 -41.06
CA ARG A 424 22.74 14.12 -42.15
C ARG A 424 24.25 14.26 -42.34
N THR A 425 24.95 13.13 -42.46
CA THR A 425 26.37 13.09 -42.78
C THR A 425 26.60 13.45 -44.24
N VAL A 426 27.84 13.76 -44.59
CA VAL A 426 28.32 13.72 -45.99
C VAL A 426 28.01 12.38 -46.66
N ASP A 427 28.07 12.36 -48.00
CA ASP A 427 27.86 11.14 -48.78
C ASP A 427 28.96 10.12 -48.47
N ILE A 428 28.55 8.98 -47.93
CA ILE A 428 29.41 7.85 -47.63
C ILE A 428 29.41 6.94 -48.86
N PRO A 429 30.58 6.61 -49.46
CA PRO A 429 30.64 5.69 -50.57
C PRO A 429 30.05 4.33 -50.18
N LYS A 430 29.37 3.65 -51.10
CA LYS A 430 28.92 2.27 -50.89
C LYS A 430 30.10 1.31 -50.80
N ASP A 431 29.79 0.07 -50.44
CA ASP A 431 30.73 -1.05 -50.35
C ASP A 431 31.71 -1.11 -51.53
N ALA A 432 32.90 -1.67 -51.27
CA ALA A 432 33.93 -1.89 -52.26
C ALA A 432 34.03 -3.39 -52.55
N LEU A 433 33.84 -3.78 -53.81
CA LEU A 433 34.33 -5.07 -54.25
C LEU A 433 35.80 -4.88 -54.64
N ALA A 434 36.69 -5.54 -53.91
CA ALA A 434 38.13 -5.41 -54.08
C ALA A 434 38.81 -6.76 -54.26
N THR A 435 39.74 -6.82 -55.21
CA THR A 435 40.50 -8.02 -55.51
C THR A 435 41.74 -8.11 -54.64
N ARG A 436 42.29 -9.32 -54.51
CA ARG A 436 43.66 -9.49 -54.01
C ARG A 436 44.68 -8.69 -54.85
N PRO A 437 45.78 -8.22 -54.24
CA PRO A 437 46.75 -7.32 -54.89
C PRO A 437 47.40 -7.90 -56.16
N ASP A 438 47.58 -9.22 -56.20
CA ASP A 438 48.29 -10.00 -57.22
C ASP A 438 47.35 -10.64 -58.27
N MET A 439 46.08 -10.27 -58.31
CA MET A 439 45.14 -10.75 -59.33
C MET A 439 45.60 -10.35 -60.74
N ASP A 440 45.50 -11.31 -61.68
CA ASP A 440 45.78 -11.09 -63.10
C ASP A 440 44.99 -9.90 -63.67
N GLU A 441 45.69 -9.01 -64.38
CA GLU A 441 45.11 -7.74 -64.86
C GLU A 441 44.04 -7.96 -65.93
N GLU A 442 44.18 -8.99 -66.77
CA GLU A 442 43.19 -9.32 -67.79
C GLU A 442 41.90 -9.83 -67.14
N LEU A 443 42.03 -10.71 -66.15
CA LEU A 443 40.90 -11.21 -65.37
C LEU A 443 40.22 -10.09 -64.57
N MET A 444 40.99 -9.21 -63.94
CA MET A 444 40.46 -8.05 -63.21
C MET A 444 39.66 -7.12 -64.13
N ALA A 445 40.17 -6.83 -65.33
CA ALA A 445 39.47 -6.03 -66.33
C ALA A 445 38.19 -6.73 -66.84
N LYS A 446 38.24 -8.04 -67.07
CA LYS A 446 37.05 -8.85 -67.45
C LYS A 446 35.98 -8.81 -66.36
N LEU A 447 36.36 -9.02 -65.10
CA LEU A 447 35.45 -8.95 -63.95
C LEU A 447 34.82 -7.57 -63.84
N LYS A 448 35.63 -6.51 -63.84
CA LYS A 448 35.16 -5.13 -63.78
C LYS A 448 34.13 -4.84 -64.88
N LYS A 449 34.43 -5.22 -66.12
CA LYS A 449 33.48 -5.06 -67.24
C LYS A 449 32.20 -5.87 -67.04
N ALA A 450 32.29 -7.09 -66.52
CA ALA A 450 31.14 -7.95 -66.24
C ALA A 450 30.19 -7.31 -65.22
N PHE A 451 30.74 -6.86 -64.09
CA PHE A 451 29.99 -6.16 -63.04
C PHE A 451 29.27 -4.93 -63.58
N VAL A 452 29.98 -4.07 -64.32
CA VAL A 452 29.41 -2.82 -64.87
C VAL A 452 28.37 -3.08 -65.97
N SER A 453 28.54 -4.15 -66.74
CA SER A 453 27.61 -4.50 -67.83
C SER A 453 26.26 -5.04 -67.33
N LEU A 454 26.18 -5.44 -66.06
CA LEU A 454 24.98 -6.01 -65.48
C LEU A 454 23.81 -5.02 -65.51
N GLN A 455 22.72 -5.43 -66.16
CA GLN A 455 21.47 -4.68 -66.22
C GLN A 455 20.47 -5.24 -65.24
N LYS A 456 19.56 -4.40 -64.73
CA LYS A 456 18.48 -4.83 -63.82
C LYS A 456 17.63 -5.97 -64.37
N ASN A 457 17.43 -6.02 -65.70
CA ASN A 457 16.70 -7.11 -66.36
C ASN A 457 17.41 -8.47 -66.27
N ASP A 458 18.74 -8.48 -66.14
CA ASP A 458 19.52 -9.72 -66.02
C ASP A 458 19.29 -10.42 -64.67
N ILE A 459 18.83 -9.66 -63.67
CA ILE A 459 18.69 -10.10 -62.28
C ILE A 459 17.26 -9.95 -61.75
N ILE A 460 16.28 -9.78 -62.65
CA ILE A 460 14.88 -9.51 -62.28
C ILE A 460 14.22 -10.64 -61.48
N TYR A 461 14.79 -11.85 -61.52
CA TYR A 461 14.36 -13.01 -60.76
C TYR A 461 15.09 -13.17 -59.42
N ILE A 462 16.06 -12.29 -59.12
CA ILE A 462 16.85 -12.30 -57.89
C ILE A 462 16.27 -11.23 -56.97
N GLU A 463 15.89 -11.63 -55.75
CA GLU A 463 15.42 -10.69 -54.73
C GLU A 463 16.65 -9.99 -54.11
N THR A 464 17.07 -8.88 -54.73
CA THR A 464 18.26 -8.16 -54.30
C THR A 464 18.03 -6.64 -54.29
N PRO A 465 18.58 -5.90 -53.30
CA PRO A 465 18.52 -4.44 -53.30
C PRO A 465 19.54 -3.82 -54.30
N VAL A 466 20.42 -4.63 -54.90
CA VAL A 466 21.46 -4.16 -55.83
C VAL A 466 20.90 -4.09 -57.26
N ASP A 467 20.90 -2.89 -57.85
CA ASP A 467 20.40 -2.62 -59.21
C ASP A 467 21.52 -2.58 -60.27
N GLY A 468 22.76 -2.85 -59.89
CA GLY A 468 23.93 -2.88 -60.78
C GLY A 468 25.20 -2.44 -60.08
N PHE A 469 26.26 -2.22 -60.84
CA PHE A 469 27.57 -1.83 -60.32
C PHE A 469 28.19 -0.71 -61.15
N VAL A 470 29.05 0.09 -60.52
CA VAL A 470 29.79 1.17 -61.17
C VAL A 470 31.28 0.98 -60.88
N GLU A 471 32.15 1.33 -61.83
CA GLU A 471 33.58 1.31 -61.57
C GLU A 471 33.95 2.23 -60.40
N THR A 472 34.87 1.77 -59.57
CA THR A 472 35.42 2.57 -58.48
C THR A 472 36.95 2.48 -58.47
N ASN A 473 37.58 3.31 -57.66
CA ASN A 473 39.02 3.35 -57.44
C ASN A 473 39.31 3.66 -55.95
N ASP A 474 40.59 3.64 -55.57
CA ASP A 474 40.95 3.85 -54.17
C ASP A 474 40.66 5.27 -53.66
N GLU A 475 40.69 6.27 -54.55
CA GLU A 475 40.42 7.68 -54.23
C GLU A 475 38.97 7.91 -53.79
N ALA A 476 38.03 7.08 -54.27
CA ALA A 476 36.62 7.15 -53.87
C ALA A 476 36.39 6.94 -52.36
N TYR A 477 37.37 6.36 -51.66
CA TYR A 477 37.30 6.05 -50.22
C TYR A 477 38.14 7.00 -49.34
N GLU A 478 38.70 8.08 -49.90
CA GLU A 478 39.47 9.09 -49.14
C GLU A 478 38.66 9.71 -47.99
N ILE A 479 37.35 9.85 -48.15
CA ILE A 479 36.50 10.40 -47.10
C ILE A 479 36.44 9.50 -45.86
N ILE A 480 36.54 8.19 -46.05
CA ILE A 480 36.63 7.22 -44.95
C ILE A 480 37.96 7.40 -44.22
N ARG A 481 39.08 7.55 -44.95
CA ARG A 481 40.43 7.72 -44.40
C ARG A 481 40.60 8.95 -43.51
N LYS A 482 39.85 10.02 -43.78
CA LYS A 482 39.92 11.27 -43.01
C LYS A 482 39.29 11.15 -41.62
N ILE A 483 38.36 10.21 -41.46
CA ILE A 483 37.55 10.01 -40.24
C ILE A 483 38.10 8.88 -39.37
N MET A 484 38.95 8.02 -39.96
CA MET A 484 39.75 7.02 -39.26
C MET A 484 40.96 7.66 -38.58
#